data_AF-A0A969KIN7-F1
#
_entry.id   AF-A0A969KIN7-F1
#
_cell.length_a   1.000
_cell.length_b   1.000
_cell.length_c   1.000
_cell.angle_alpha   90.00
_cell.angle_beta   90.00
_cell.angle_gamma   90.00
#
_symmetry.space_group_name_H-M   'P 1'
#
loop_
_entity.id
_entity.type
_entity.pdbx_description
1 polymer ?
#
loop_
_entity_poly.entity_id
_entity_poly.type
_entity_poly.pdbx_seq_one_letter_code
_entity_poly.pdbx_strand_id
1 'polypeptide(L)'
;MINKSTLKFLKDLKVNNSKEWLDDNKKSYENSKNDILTLTSELITSVSDLDKTISNAYLDPKKCITRLNRDLRFAKDKTPYKTDYYIVLNKNGKNSPAAFYYLHIEPDNCFVGGGVYNPLPDQLK
;
A
#
# COMPACT_ATOMS: atom_id res chain seq x y z
N MET A 1 12.76 -7.63 -1.69
CA MET A 1 12.30 -8.37 -0.46
C MET A 1 12.14 -7.38 0.69
N ILE A 2 11.10 -7.49 1.53
CA ILE A 2 10.81 -6.50 2.60
C ILE A 2 11.78 -6.62 3.79
N ASN A 3 12.19 -5.48 4.35
CA ASN A 3 13.07 -5.43 5.50
C ASN A 3 12.33 -5.64 6.83
N LYS A 4 12.95 -6.38 7.76
CA LYS A 4 12.41 -6.60 9.12
C LYS A 4 12.19 -5.29 9.88
N SER A 5 12.99 -4.26 9.61
CA SER A 5 12.85 -2.92 10.19
C SER A 5 11.53 -2.25 9.81
N THR A 6 11.01 -2.49 8.60
CA THR A 6 9.71 -1.99 8.14
C THR A 6 8.58 -2.59 8.96
N LEU A 7 8.56 -3.91 9.14
CA LEU A 7 7.56 -4.58 9.97
C LEU A 7 7.67 -4.19 11.44
N LYS A 8 8.90 -4.02 11.95
CA LYS A 8 9.13 -3.50 13.30
C LYS A 8 8.55 -2.09 13.46
N PHE A 9 8.81 -1.19 12.52
CA PHE A 9 8.26 0.16 12.53
C PHE A 9 6.72 0.15 12.57
N LEU A 10 6.06 -0.66 11.74
CA LEU A 10 4.61 -0.77 11.76
C LEU A 10 4.07 -1.29 13.10
N LYS A 11 4.78 -2.25 13.73
CA LYS A 11 4.43 -2.77 15.05
C LYS A 11 4.58 -1.71 16.13
N ASP A 12 5.68 -0.95 16.11
CA ASP A 12 5.94 0.12 17.07
C ASP A 12 4.96 1.28 16.89
N LEU A 13 4.61 1.64 15.64
CA LEU A 13 3.61 2.65 15.31
C LEU A 13 2.20 2.26 15.79
N LYS A 14 1.86 0.96 15.75
CA LYS A 14 0.57 0.45 16.25
C LYS A 14 0.38 0.70 17.74
N VAL A 15 1.47 0.64 18.52
CA VAL A 15 1.45 0.90 19.96
C VAL A 15 1.53 2.40 20.26
N ASN A 16 2.28 3.17 19.46
CA ASN A 16 2.61 4.58 19.73
C ASN A 16 2.03 5.54 18.68
N ASN A 17 0.77 5.36 18.29
CA ASN A 17 0.15 6.06 17.16
C ASN A 17 -0.17 7.53 17.50
N SER A 18 0.85 8.38 17.57
CA SER A 18 0.74 9.83 17.75
C SER A 18 1.70 10.57 16.82
N LYS A 19 1.41 11.86 16.58
CA LYS A 19 2.23 12.70 15.71
C LYS A 19 3.63 12.90 16.28
N GLU A 20 3.69 13.17 17.59
CA GLU A 20 4.93 13.42 18.32
C GLU A 20 5.87 12.22 18.19
N TRP A 21 5.34 11.01 18.39
CA TRP A 21 6.12 9.79 18.25
C TRP A 21 6.60 9.57 16.82
N LEU A 22 5.76 9.84 15.81
CA LEU A 22 6.17 9.72 14.42
C LEU A 22 7.26 10.73 14.04
N ASP A 23 7.18 11.96 14.55
CA ASP A 23 8.18 13.01 14.32
C ASP A 23 9.54 12.60 14.94
N ASP A 24 9.54 12.03 16.15
CA ASP A 24 10.74 11.48 16.79
C ASP A 24 11.31 10.25 16.04
N ASN A 25 10.44 9.47 15.41
CA ASN A 25 10.79 8.25 14.67
C ASN A 25 10.82 8.45 13.14
N LYS A 26 10.93 9.69 12.67
CA LYS A 26 10.86 10.05 11.25
C LYS A 26 11.83 9.27 10.37
N LYS A 27 13.04 8.98 10.86
CA LYS A 27 14.03 8.18 10.13
C LYS A 27 13.54 6.75 9.87
N SER A 28 12.90 6.12 10.85
CA SER A 28 12.31 4.79 10.72
C SER A 28 11.16 4.78 9.71
N TYR A 29 10.34 5.83 9.71
CA TYR A 29 9.28 6.03 8.73
C TYR A 29 9.81 6.23 7.30
N GLU A 30 10.80 7.09 7.08
CA GLU A 30 11.36 7.29 5.73
C GLU A 30 12.04 6.02 5.22
N ASN A 31 12.72 5.27 6.10
CA ASN A 31 13.30 3.97 5.76
C ASN A 31 12.22 2.96 5.35
N SER A 32 11.14 2.84 6.12
CA SER A 32 10.04 1.91 5.80
C SER A 32 9.34 2.29 4.49
N LYS A 33 9.13 3.59 4.26
CA LYS A 33 8.57 4.10 3.01
C LYS A 33 9.46 3.81 1.80
N ASN A 34 10.77 3.99 1.92
CA ASN A 34 11.72 3.69 0.84
C ASN A 34 11.79 2.18 0.55
N ASP A 35 11.73 1.35 1.60
CA ASP A 35 11.67 -0.11 1.46
C ASP A 35 10.43 -0.57 0.68
N ILE A 36 9.25 -0.04 1.04
CA ILE A 36 8.00 -0.32 0.32
C ILE A 36 8.04 0.20 -1.12
N LEU A 37 8.69 1.34 -1.37
CA LEU A 37 8.86 1.88 -2.72
C LEU A 37 9.71 0.96 -3.60
N THR A 38 10.82 0.45 -3.07
CA THR A 38 11.68 -0.53 -3.75
C THR A 38 10.90 -1.81 -4.04
N LEU A 39 10.21 -2.36 -3.04
CA LEU A 39 9.36 -3.56 -3.21
C LEU A 39 8.28 -3.35 -4.27
N THR A 40 7.64 -2.17 -4.30
CA THR A 40 6.60 -1.85 -5.29
C THR A 40 7.19 -1.83 -6.70
N SER A 41 8.41 -1.32 -6.85
CA SER A 41 9.10 -1.25 -8.13
C SER A 41 9.46 -2.66 -8.63
N GLU A 42 10.00 -3.52 -7.75
CA GLU A 42 10.25 -4.94 -8.01
C GLU A 42 8.96 -5.68 -8.41
N LEU A 43 7.86 -5.41 -7.70
CA LEU A 43 6.57 -6.03 -7.97
C LEU A 43 5.99 -5.61 -9.32
N ILE A 44 6.09 -4.32 -9.68
CA ILE A 44 5.64 -3.83 -10.99
C ILE A 44 6.41 -4.54 -12.12
N THR A 45 7.74 -4.65 -12.00
CA THR A 45 8.56 -5.37 -12.99
C THR A 45 8.11 -6.82 -13.11
N SER A 46 8.01 -7.53 -11.99
CA SER A 46 7.66 -8.96 -11.98
C SER A 46 6.25 -9.23 -12.53
N VAL A 47 5.28 -8.36 -12.22
CA VAL A 47 3.92 -8.49 -12.75
C VAL A 47 3.86 -8.09 -14.22
N SER A 48 4.69 -7.16 -14.69
CA SER A 48 4.73 -6.75 -16.09
C SER A 48 5.18 -7.88 -17.03
N ASP A 49 6.02 -8.81 -16.53
CA ASP A 49 6.42 -10.01 -17.28
C ASP A 49 5.24 -10.98 -17.50
N LEU A 50 4.22 -10.92 -16.64
CA LEU A 50 3.05 -11.81 -16.64
C LEU A 50 1.81 -11.16 -17.26
N ASP A 51 1.62 -9.85 -17.05
CA ASP A 51 0.45 -9.09 -17.48
C ASP A 51 0.85 -7.84 -18.29
N LYS A 52 0.61 -7.93 -19.61
CA LYS A 52 0.87 -6.83 -20.54
C LYS A 52 0.05 -5.58 -20.25
N THR A 53 -1.09 -5.69 -19.58
CA THR A 53 -1.90 -4.52 -19.21
C THR A 53 -1.20 -3.66 -18.17
N ILE A 54 -0.41 -4.28 -17.26
CA ILE A 54 0.42 -3.57 -16.29
C ILE A 54 1.68 -3.01 -16.95
N SER A 55 2.33 -3.80 -17.83
CA SER A 55 3.49 -3.35 -18.60
C SER A 55 3.19 -2.07 -19.41
N ASN A 56 2.04 -2.04 -20.09
CA ASN A 56 1.60 -0.90 -20.91
C ASN A 56 1.08 0.29 -20.10
N ALA A 57 0.90 0.14 -18.78
CA ALA A 57 0.32 1.18 -17.94
C ALA A 57 1.34 2.21 -17.43
N TYR A 58 2.65 1.93 -17.57
CA TYR A 58 3.74 2.80 -17.12
C TYR A 58 3.52 3.33 -15.70
N LEU A 59 3.18 2.41 -14.77
CA LEU A 59 2.81 2.77 -13.40
C LEU A 59 3.96 3.46 -12.67
N ASP A 60 3.66 4.58 -12.02
CA ASP A 60 4.56 5.21 -11.05
C ASP A 60 4.44 4.46 -9.71
N PRO A 61 5.51 3.78 -9.24
CA PRO A 61 5.48 3.04 -7.98
C PRO A 61 4.98 3.87 -6.79
N LYS A 62 5.27 5.17 -6.75
CA LYS A 62 4.83 6.06 -5.66
C LYS A 62 3.31 6.22 -5.61
N LYS A 63 2.64 6.16 -6.76
CA LYS A 63 1.17 6.29 -6.88
C LYS A 63 0.43 4.98 -6.58
N CYS A 64 1.15 3.86 -6.59
CA CYS A 64 0.59 2.54 -6.24
C CYS A 64 0.48 2.32 -4.73
N ILE A 65 1.24 3.06 -3.92
CA ILE A 65 1.33 2.87 -2.47
C ILE A 65 0.28 3.74 -1.74
N THR A 66 -0.11 3.34 -0.53
CA THR A 66 -0.87 4.19 0.38
C THR A 66 -0.11 5.35 1.00
N ARG A 67 -0.87 6.39 1.33
CA ARG A 67 -0.44 7.36 2.34
C ARG A 67 -0.63 6.77 3.73
N LEU A 68 0.32 7.06 4.61
CA LEU A 68 0.29 6.64 6.02
C LEU A 68 -0.81 7.36 6.80
N ASN A 69 -1.05 8.64 6.53
CA ASN A 69 -2.08 9.43 7.22
C ASN A 69 -3.49 8.88 6.97
N ARG A 70 -4.31 8.90 8.02
CA ARG A 70 -5.74 8.58 7.97
C ARG A 70 -6.58 9.85 7.80
N ASP A 71 -7.72 9.71 7.13
CA ASP A 71 -8.79 10.71 7.21
C ASP A 71 -9.59 10.48 8.48
N LEU A 72 -9.59 11.46 9.39
CA LEU A 72 -10.17 11.34 10.72
C LEU A 72 -11.52 12.03 10.88
N ARG A 73 -12.01 12.75 9.86
CA ARG A 73 -13.21 13.60 10.00
C ARG A 73 -14.42 12.83 10.53
N PHE A 74 -14.62 11.61 10.05
CA PHE A 74 -15.75 10.76 10.41
C PHE A 74 -15.35 9.50 11.20
N ALA A 75 -14.06 9.30 11.48
CA ALA A 75 -13.60 8.11 12.18
C ALA A 75 -13.94 8.19 13.68
N LYS A 76 -14.47 7.10 14.25
CA LYS A 76 -14.70 6.97 15.69
C LYS A 76 -13.37 6.90 16.46
N ASP A 77 -12.44 6.10 15.93
CA ASP A 77 -11.04 6.05 16.35
C ASP A 77 -10.27 7.21 15.70
N LYS A 78 -9.57 8.00 16.53
CA LYS A 78 -8.85 9.21 16.13
C LYS A 78 -7.34 9.00 15.97
N THR A 79 -6.85 7.77 15.96
CA THR A 79 -5.41 7.52 15.73
C THR A 79 -4.99 7.98 14.32
N PRO A 80 -3.96 8.86 14.20
CA PRO A 80 -3.65 9.61 12.99
C PRO A 80 -3.07 8.80 11.83
N TYR A 81 -2.46 7.64 12.10
CA TYR A 81 -1.72 6.88 11.11
C TYR A 81 -2.29 5.48 10.91
N LYS A 82 -2.17 4.99 9.69
CA LYS A 82 -2.33 3.57 9.37
C LYS A 82 -1.14 2.81 9.90
N THR A 83 -1.37 1.55 10.27
CA THR A 83 -0.33 0.61 10.73
C THR A 83 -0.04 -0.45 9.68
N ASP A 84 -0.42 -0.15 8.44
CA ASP A 84 -0.27 -1.00 7.28
C ASP A 84 0.28 -0.20 6.09
N TYR A 85 0.85 -0.93 5.13
CA TYR A 85 0.98 -0.47 3.76
C TYR A 85 0.12 -1.36 2.87
N TYR A 86 -0.49 -0.76 1.85
CA TYR A 86 -1.00 -1.54 0.75
C TYR A 86 -0.59 -0.97 -0.61
N ILE A 87 -0.30 -1.89 -1.52
CA ILE A 87 0.12 -1.62 -2.88
C ILE A 87 -1.01 -2.05 -3.80
N VAL A 88 -1.40 -1.16 -4.72
CA VAL A 88 -2.41 -1.44 -5.74
C VAL A 88 -1.77 -1.26 -7.12
N LEU A 89 -1.73 -2.34 -7.89
CA LEU A 89 -1.35 -2.29 -9.31
C LEU A 89 -2.62 -2.38 -10.15
N ASN A 90 -2.96 -1.31 -10.84
CA ASN A 90 -4.12 -1.23 -11.69
C ASN A 90 -3.70 -0.52 -12.97
N LYS A 91 -4.01 -1.09 -14.14
CA LYS A 91 -3.60 -0.58 -15.45
C LYS A 91 -3.96 0.89 -15.72
N ASN A 92 -4.93 1.43 -14.99
CA ASN A 92 -5.43 2.80 -15.14
C ASN A 92 -5.20 3.64 -13.86
N GLY A 93 -4.34 3.16 -12.96
CA GLY A 93 -4.08 3.77 -11.66
C GLY A 93 -5.03 3.32 -10.56
N LYS A 94 -4.64 3.61 -9.31
CA LYS A 94 -5.19 3.05 -8.06
C LYS A 94 -6.71 3.16 -7.87
N ASN A 95 -7.37 4.14 -8.49
CA ASN A 95 -8.82 4.39 -8.33
C ASN A 95 -9.64 4.00 -9.56
N SER A 96 -9.06 3.27 -10.51
CA SER A 96 -9.80 2.85 -11.71
C SER A 96 -10.75 1.69 -11.42
N PRO A 97 -11.90 1.62 -12.12
CA PRO A 97 -12.80 0.47 -12.06
C PRO A 97 -12.25 -0.79 -12.77
N ALA A 98 -11.02 -0.75 -13.30
CA ALA A 98 -10.37 -1.92 -13.87
C ALA A 98 -9.93 -2.92 -12.78
N ALA A 99 -9.69 -4.17 -13.19
CA ALA A 99 -9.10 -5.16 -12.32
C ALA A 99 -7.73 -4.71 -11.80
N PHE A 100 -7.41 -5.09 -10.56
CA PHE A 100 -6.16 -4.75 -9.90
C PHE A 100 -5.55 -5.92 -9.15
N TYR A 101 -4.24 -5.84 -8.95
CA TYR A 101 -3.50 -6.63 -7.97
C TYR A 101 -3.35 -5.83 -6.68
N TYR A 102 -3.43 -6.52 -5.55
CA TYR A 102 -3.40 -5.94 -4.22
C TYR A 102 -2.42 -6.70 -3.34
N LEU A 103 -1.52 -5.97 -2.68
CA LEU A 103 -0.63 -6.51 -1.65
C LEU A 103 -0.83 -5.73 -0.36
N HIS A 104 -1.20 -6.42 0.71
CA HIS A 104 -1.35 -5.89 2.06
C HIS A 104 -0.18 -6.29 2.93
N ILE A 105 0.40 -5.32 3.61
CA ILE A 105 1.58 -5.48 4.47
C ILE A 105 1.24 -4.89 5.83
N GLU A 106 0.93 -5.77 6.78
CA GLU A 106 0.72 -5.47 8.19
C GLU A 106 1.41 -6.56 9.02
N PRO A 107 2.07 -6.22 10.15
CA PRO A 107 2.59 -7.23 11.06
C PRO A 107 1.52 -8.28 11.41
N ASP A 108 1.86 -9.55 11.21
CA ASP A 108 1.00 -10.72 11.47
C ASP A 108 -0.27 -10.83 10.59
N ASN A 109 -0.44 -9.97 9.58
CA ASN A 109 -1.63 -9.92 8.74
C ASN A 109 -1.30 -9.58 7.27
N CYS A 110 -0.22 -10.16 6.71
CA CYS A 110 0.12 -9.96 5.30
C CYS A 110 -0.72 -10.86 4.38
N PHE A 111 -1.26 -10.31 3.29
CA PHE A 111 -1.95 -11.10 2.27
C PHE A 111 -1.88 -10.43 0.89
N VAL A 112 -2.15 -11.22 -0.15
CA VAL A 112 -2.24 -10.78 -1.54
C VAL A 112 -3.64 -11.07 -2.07
N GLY A 113 -4.12 -10.24 -2.96
CA GLY A 113 -5.40 -10.44 -3.63
C GLY A 113 -5.45 -9.74 -4.99
N GLY A 114 -6.58 -9.86 -5.65
CA GLY A 114 -6.86 -9.14 -6.89
C GLY A 114 -8.32 -9.25 -7.27
N GLY A 115 -8.76 -8.37 -8.18
CA GLY A 115 -10.13 -8.35 -8.65
C GLY A 115 -10.60 -6.97 -9.07
N VAL A 116 -11.91 -6.80 -9.17
CA VAL A 116 -12.57 -5.52 -9.48
C VAL A 116 -13.30 -5.05 -8.22
N TYR A 117 -13.10 -3.79 -7.84
CA TYR A 117 -13.78 -3.21 -6.69
C TYR A 117 -15.13 -2.66 -7.12
N ASN A 118 -16.19 -3.14 -6.47
CA ASN A 118 -17.58 -2.74 -6.71
C ASN A 118 -17.96 -2.72 -8.22
N PRO A 119 -17.84 -3.87 -8.93
CA PRO A 119 -18.12 -3.94 -10.35
C PRO A 119 -19.58 -3.60 -10.65
N LEU A 120 -19.81 -2.87 -11.74
CA LEU A 120 -21.14 -2.64 -12.28
C LEU A 120 -21.74 -3.97 -12.80
N PRO A 121 -23.08 -4.10 -12.85
CA PRO A 121 -23.73 -5.33 -13.32
C PRO A 121 -23.24 -5.83 -14.69
N ASP A 122 -22.93 -4.92 -15.61
CA ASP A 122 -22.44 -5.30 -16.94
C ASP A 122 -20.97 -5.77 -16.96
N GLN A 123 -20.23 -5.57 -15.86
CA GLN A 123 -18.86 -6.08 -15.70
C GLN A 123 -18.83 -7.50 -15.08
N LEU A 124 -19.98 -8.04 -14.68
CA LEU A 124 -20.13 -9.35 -14.03
C LEU A 124 -20.62 -10.46 -14.99
N LYS A 125 -20.90 -10.13 -16.25
CA LYS A 125 -21.46 -11.03 -17.26
C LYS A 125 -20.38 -11.69 -18.09
#